data_AF-A0A286H2Q0-F1
#
_entry.id   AF-A0A286H2Q0-F1
#
_cell.length_a   1.000
_cell.length_b   1.000
_cell.length_c   1.000
_cell.angle_alpha   90.00
_cell.angle_beta   90.00
_cell.angle_gamma   90.00
#
_symmetry.space_group_name_H-M   'P 1'
#
loop_
_entity.id
_entity.type
_entity.pdbx_description
1 polymer ?
#
loop_
_entity_poly.entity_id
_entity_poly.type
_entity_poly.pdbx_seq_one_letter_code
_entity_poly.pdbx_strand_id
1 'polypeptide(L)'
;MTTATVEGSVTSRTHSPLSALAGVGALACFAAATVLSGDSMGGSDTPAEAAAALESSHAQLAAVLVGGYALLAIAVTGGLAVRLRRGGDSAAVRLLPLLGAVHVLLLAATFAAPGAAVGVGTYVFDGGVSANATEAALVLMNTAHPMAAWVGAGFLIAVALAARTAAASRALVVVSAVCALGLLLPPVGWAVTYLMAFWFAGVGVWLWRRG
;
A
#
# COMPACT_ATOMS: atom_id res chain seq x y z
N MET A 1 64.54 5.39 2.08
CA MET A 1 63.32 5.85 1.37
C MET A 1 62.25 4.81 1.62
N THR A 2 61.39 5.05 2.60
CA THR A 2 60.42 4.09 3.14
C THR A 2 59.07 4.37 2.53
N THR A 3 58.59 3.49 1.66
CA THR A 3 57.25 3.54 1.06
C THR A 3 56.24 3.09 2.11
N ALA A 4 55.49 4.05 2.68
CA ALA A 4 54.33 3.75 3.50
C ALA A 4 53.16 3.34 2.58
N THR A 5 52.80 2.06 2.58
CA THR A 5 51.54 1.58 2.01
C THR A 5 50.40 1.99 2.94
N VAL A 6 49.59 2.95 2.51
CA VAL A 6 48.31 3.27 3.14
C VAL A 6 47.38 2.09 2.88
N GLU A 7 47.15 1.27 3.92
CA GLU A 7 46.06 0.29 3.94
C GLU A 7 44.74 1.07 3.79
N GLY A 8 44.18 1.02 2.58
CA GLY A 8 42.83 1.51 2.34
C GLY A 8 41.86 0.69 3.16
N SER A 9 41.38 1.24 4.27
CA SER A 9 40.27 0.65 5.02
C SER A 9 39.09 0.54 4.07
N VAL A 10 38.72 -0.69 3.71
CA VAL A 10 37.47 -0.98 3.00
C VAL A 10 36.33 -0.59 3.95
N THR A 11 35.82 0.64 3.83
CA THR A 11 34.61 1.04 4.52
C THR A 11 33.49 0.13 4.03
N SER A 12 33.04 -0.80 4.88
CA SER A 12 31.83 -1.57 4.60
C SER A 12 30.69 -0.56 4.48
N ARG A 13 30.03 -0.50 3.33
CA ARG A 13 28.79 0.26 3.20
C ARG A 13 27.76 -0.44 4.08
N THR A 14 27.49 0.11 5.26
CA THR A 14 26.38 -0.32 6.09
C THR A 14 25.08 0.06 5.37
N HIS A 15 24.39 -0.95 4.85
CA HIS A 15 23.13 -0.75 4.15
C HIS A 15 22.04 -0.35 5.14
N SER A 16 21.36 0.77 4.86
CA SER A 16 20.30 1.28 5.73
C SER A 16 19.08 0.36 5.72
N PRO A 17 18.57 -0.10 6.88
CA PRO A 17 17.42 -1.01 6.96
C PRO A 17 16.06 -0.30 6.76
N LEU A 18 16.05 1.01 6.50
CA LEU A 18 14.84 1.84 6.46
C LEU A 18 13.80 1.33 5.45
N SER A 19 14.21 0.82 4.28
CA SER A 19 13.25 0.28 3.30
C SER A 19 12.56 -1.00 3.79
N ALA A 20 13.29 -1.85 4.52
CA ALA A 20 12.72 -3.06 5.11
C ALA A 20 11.77 -2.71 6.26
N LEU A 21 12.16 -1.76 7.12
CA LEU A 21 11.30 -1.25 8.19
C LEU A 21 10.03 -0.61 7.62
N ALA A 22 10.13 0.16 6.54
CA ALA A 22 8.96 0.73 5.88
C ALA A 22 8.05 -0.36 5.30
N GLY A 23 8.60 -1.35 4.60
CA GLY A 23 7.80 -2.44 4.03
C GLY A 23 7.11 -3.31 5.09
N VAL A 24 7.84 -3.73 6.11
CA VAL A 24 7.29 -4.55 7.22
C VAL A 24 6.33 -3.72 8.07
N GLY A 25 6.64 -2.44 8.32
CA GLY A 25 5.75 -1.51 9.00
C GLY A 25 4.44 -1.31 8.25
N ALA A 26 4.48 -1.18 6.92
CA ALA A 26 3.28 -1.11 6.09
C ALA A 26 2.41 -2.36 6.26
N LEU A 27 3.04 -3.55 6.23
CA LEU A 27 2.33 -4.81 6.47
C LEU A 27 1.72 -4.87 7.88
N ALA A 28 2.46 -4.48 8.91
CA ALA A 28 1.95 -4.46 10.28
C ALA A 28 0.77 -3.50 10.45
N CYS A 29 0.86 -2.29 9.89
CA CYS A 29 -0.24 -1.32 9.88
C CYS A 29 -1.48 -1.88 9.18
N PHE A 30 -1.32 -2.45 7.99
CA PHE A 30 -2.45 -2.99 7.24
C PHE A 30 -3.07 -4.21 7.93
N ALA A 31 -2.26 -5.13 8.44
CA ALA A 31 -2.75 -6.29 9.18
C ALA A 31 -3.49 -5.88 10.46
N ALA A 32 -2.95 -4.94 11.24
CA ALA A 32 -3.62 -4.41 12.41
C ALA A 32 -4.95 -3.73 12.05
N ALA A 33 -5.00 -2.97 10.96
CA ALA A 33 -6.23 -2.37 10.47
C ALA A 33 -7.27 -3.45 10.11
N THR A 34 -6.89 -4.51 9.40
CA THR A 34 -7.82 -5.59 9.05
C THR A 34 -8.37 -6.34 10.27
N VAL A 35 -7.56 -6.53 11.32
CA VAL A 35 -7.99 -7.19 12.56
C VAL A 35 -8.93 -6.29 13.37
N LEU A 36 -8.64 -4.98 13.43
CA LEU A 36 -9.43 -4.01 14.18
C LEU A 36 -10.73 -3.61 13.49
N SER A 37 -10.71 -3.48 12.16
CA SER A 37 -11.91 -3.16 11.38
C SER A 37 -12.84 -4.35 11.18
N GLY A 38 -12.32 -5.58 11.07
CA GLY A 38 -13.16 -6.76 10.82
C GLY A 38 -14.22 -6.52 9.74
N ASP A 39 -15.44 -6.99 9.97
CA ASP A 39 -16.63 -6.64 9.19
C ASP A 39 -17.48 -5.62 9.98
N SER A 40 -17.00 -4.37 10.08
CA SER A 40 -17.62 -3.31 10.91
C SER A 40 -19.07 -2.97 10.54
N MET A 41 -19.54 -3.39 9.36
CA MET A 41 -20.91 -3.18 8.87
C MET A 41 -21.58 -4.52 8.51
N GLY A 42 -20.96 -5.64 8.89
CA GLY A 42 -21.40 -6.98 8.54
C GLY A 42 -22.77 -7.31 9.09
N GLY A 43 -23.62 -7.92 8.25
CA GLY A 43 -24.97 -8.32 8.64
C GLY A 43 -25.96 -7.17 8.83
N SER A 44 -25.62 -5.95 8.39
CA SER A 44 -26.57 -4.85 8.31
C SER A 44 -27.36 -4.92 7.01
N ASP A 45 -28.69 -4.96 7.10
CA ASP A 45 -29.59 -4.97 5.94
C ASP A 45 -30.02 -3.55 5.55
N THR A 46 -29.79 -2.57 6.43
CA THR A 46 -30.12 -1.16 6.20
C THR A 46 -28.97 -0.20 6.50
N PRO A 47 -28.93 0.99 5.86
CA PRO A 47 -27.94 2.03 6.19
C PRO A 47 -27.99 2.50 7.66
N ALA A 48 -29.16 2.42 8.30
CA ALA A 48 -29.33 2.79 9.71
C ALA A 48 -28.69 1.75 10.65
N GLU A 49 -28.85 0.46 10.35
CA GLU A 49 -28.18 -0.62 11.09
C GLU A 49 -26.65 -0.53 10.93
N ALA A 50 -26.18 -0.26 9.72
CA ALA A 50 -24.75 -0.10 9.45
C ALA A 50 -24.15 1.12 10.17
N ALA A 51 -24.90 2.22 10.28
CA ALA A 51 -24.51 3.38 11.09
C ALA A 51 -24.38 3.03 12.58
N ALA A 52 -25.37 2.34 13.15
CA ALA A 52 -25.34 1.90 14.54
C ALA A 52 -24.16 0.94 14.81
N ALA A 53 -23.86 0.03 13.88
CA ALA A 53 -22.71 -0.86 13.98
C ALA A 53 -21.38 -0.09 14.00
N LEU A 54 -21.24 0.93 13.13
CA LEU A 54 -20.04 1.76 13.05
C LEU A 54 -19.77 2.58 14.30
N GLU A 55 -20.79 3.06 15.02
CA GLU A 55 -20.63 3.83 16.26
C GLU A 55 -19.87 3.06 17.35
N SER A 56 -20.09 1.75 17.42
CA SER A 56 -19.41 0.88 18.40
C SER A 56 -18.09 0.27 17.90
N SER A 57 -17.68 0.63 16.68
CA SER A 57 -16.54 0.01 15.98
C SER A 57 -15.20 0.72 16.24
N HIS A 58 -14.11 0.08 15.81
CA HIS A 58 -12.76 0.66 15.81
C HIS A 58 -12.41 1.34 14.46
N ALA A 59 -13.39 1.76 13.67
CA ALA A 59 -13.19 2.25 12.30
C ALA A 59 -12.24 3.45 12.20
N GLN A 60 -12.23 4.36 13.19
CA GLN A 60 -11.31 5.50 13.21
C GLN A 60 -9.84 5.06 13.38
N LEU A 61 -9.58 4.14 14.32
CA LEU A 61 -8.22 3.61 14.55
C LEU A 61 -7.72 2.85 13.31
N ALA A 62 -8.60 2.04 12.70
CA ALA A 62 -8.27 1.35 11.47
C ALA A 62 -7.96 2.33 10.32
N ALA A 63 -8.71 3.42 10.18
CA ALA A 63 -8.41 4.47 9.19
C ALA A 63 -7.02 5.10 9.40
N VAL A 64 -6.62 5.35 10.65
CA VAL A 64 -5.26 5.85 10.97
C VAL A 64 -4.19 4.83 10.57
N LEU A 65 -4.39 3.55 10.91
CA LEU A 65 -3.46 2.48 10.55
C LEU A 65 -3.35 2.30 9.03
N VAL A 66 -4.46 2.40 8.30
CA VAL A 66 -4.49 2.41 6.83
C VAL A 66 -3.71 3.61 6.27
N GLY A 67 -3.84 4.79 6.89
CA GLY A 67 -3.00 5.96 6.56
C GLY A 67 -1.51 5.70 6.79
N GLY A 68 -1.16 5.04 7.88
CA GLY A 68 0.22 4.59 8.16
C GLY A 68 0.74 3.63 7.10
N TYR A 69 -0.06 2.62 6.73
CA TYR A 69 0.24 1.73 5.61
C TYR A 69 0.50 2.52 4.33
N ALA A 70 -0.35 3.50 4.03
CA ALA A 70 -0.25 4.26 2.80
C ALA A 70 1.06 5.04 2.68
N LEU A 71 1.43 5.78 3.73
CA LEU A 71 2.66 6.56 3.77
C LEU A 71 3.90 5.66 3.62
N LEU A 72 3.92 4.53 4.32
CA LEU A 72 5.05 3.59 4.28
C LEU A 72 5.17 2.88 2.92
N ALA A 73 4.04 2.45 2.33
CA ALA A 73 4.02 1.83 0.99
C ALA A 73 4.44 2.82 -0.12
N ILE A 74 4.05 4.10 0.00
CA ILE A 74 4.52 5.16 -0.90
C ILE A 74 6.04 5.35 -0.79
N ALA A 75 6.59 5.34 0.43
CA ALA A 75 8.03 5.42 0.65
C ALA A 75 8.78 4.23 -0.01
N VAL A 76 8.25 3.01 0.13
CA VAL A 76 8.79 1.81 -0.55
C VAL A 76 8.75 1.97 -2.07
N THR A 77 7.65 2.48 -2.61
CA THR A 77 7.48 2.75 -4.05
C THR A 77 8.51 3.75 -4.58
N GLY A 78 8.73 4.85 -3.86
CA GLY A 78 9.75 5.84 -4.20
C GLY A 78 11.17 5.24 -4.17
N GLY A 79 11.48 4.47 -3.14
CA GLY A 79 12.75 3.74 -3.03
C GLY A 79 12.97 2.76 -4.18
N LEU A 80 11.93 2.02 -4.57
CA LEU A 80 11.96 1.12 -5.72
C LEU A 80 12.24 1.86 -7.02
N ALA A 81 11.55 2.97 -7.28
CA ALA A 81 11.77 3.78 -8.47
C ALA A 81 13.21 4.30 -8.55
N VAL A 82 13.75 4.82 -7.44
CA VAL A 82 15.16 5.28 -7.36
C VAL A 82 16.12 4.13 -7.67
N ARG A 83 15.87 2.94 -7.12
CA ARG A 83 16.74 1.77 -7.32
C ARG A 83 16.72 1.28 -8.76
N LEU A 84 15.54 1.20 -9.38
CA LEU A 84 15.39 0.72 -10.76
C LEU A 84 15.96 1.74 -11.76
N ARG A 85 15.83 3.04 -11.49
CA ARG A 85 16.44 4.09 -12.32
C ARG A 85 17.94 3.95 -12.48
N ARG A 86 18.65 3.40 -11.48
CA ARG A 86 20.10 3.12 -11.56
C ARG A 86 20.46 2.10 -12.64
N GLY A 87 19.53 1.23 -13.02
CA GLY A 87 19.71 0.25 -14.10
C GLY A 87 19.19 0.72 -15.46
N GLY A 88 18.65 1.94 -15.55
CA GLY A 88 18.10 2.52 -16.77
C GLY A 88 16.89 3.41 -16.48
N ASP A 89 16.84 4.58 -17.11
CA ASP A 89 15.70 5.51 -16.99
C ASP A 89 14.72 5.27 -18.14
N SER A 90 13.56 4.70 -17.82
CA SER A 90 12.49 4.40 -18.77
C SER A 90 11.18 5.03 -18.34
N ALA A 91 10.24 5.18 -19.27
CA ALA A 91 8.89 5.69 -18.96
C ALA A 91 8.22 4.88 -17.84
N ALA A 92 8.41 3.55 -17.83
CA ALA A 92 7.91 2.67 -16.78
C ALA A 92 8.45 3.06 -15.39
N VAL A 93 9.76 3.31 -15.27
CA VAL A 93 10.40 3.75 -14.01
C VAL A 93 9.84 5.10 -13.53
N ARG A 94 9.65 6.05 -14.45
CA ARG A 94 9.16 7.40 -14.14
C ARG A 94 7.71 7.40 -13.65
N LEU A 95 6.89 6.47 -14.12
CA LEU A 95 5.49 6.33 -13.70
C LEU A 95 5.32 5.61 -12.35
N LEU A 96 6.34 4.88 -11.86
CA LEU A 96 6.21 4.09 -10.62
C LEU A 96 5.74 4.89 -9.40
N PRO A 97 6.33 6.05 -9.07
CA PRO A 97 5.90 6.80 -7.88
C PRO A 97 4.45 7.26 -7.99
N LEU A 98 4.03 7.70 -9.18
CA LEU A 98 2.66 8.16 -9.43
C LEU A 98 1.66 7.00 -9.33
N LEU A 99 1.88 5.92 -10.10
CA LEU A 99 0.97 4.78 -10.13
C LEU A 99 0.89 4.09 -8.76
N GLY A 100 2.02 3.90 -8.09
CA GLY A 100 2.03 3.30 -6.76
C GLY A 100 1.34 4.19 -5.72
N ALA A 101 1.58 5.51 -5.73
CA ALA A 101 0.89 6.42 -4.82
C ALA A 101 -0.62 6.47 -5.07
N VAL A 102 -1.05 6.58 -6.32
CA VAL A 102 -2.48 6.61 -6.66
C VAL A 102 -3.15 5.29 -6.26
N HIS A 103 -2.53 4.13 -6.55
CA HIS A 103 -3.04 2.83 -6.11
C HIS A 103 -3.23 2.78 -4.58
N VAL A 104 -2.19 3.15 -3.84
CA VAL A 104 -2.18 3.07 -2.38
C VAL A 104 -3.16 4.07 -1.76
N LEU A 105 -3.31 5.27 -2.32
CA LEU A 105 -4.26 6.28 -1.85
C LEU A 105 -5.72 5.89 -2.16
N LEU A 106 -6.00 5.29 -3.32
CA LEU A 106 -7.33 4.75 -3.62
C LEU A 106 -7.69 3.59 -2.68
N LEU A 107 -6.70 2.76 -2.36
CA LEU A 107 -6.88 1.69 -1.39
C LEU A 107 -7.13 2.25 0.01
N ALA A 108 -6.38 3.28 0.40
CA ALA A 108 -6.58 3.96 1.66
C ALA A 108 -7.96 4.61 1.76
N ALA A 109 -8.42 5.27 0.69
CA ALA A 109 -9.75 5.85 0.61
C ALA A 109 -10.85 4.79 0.77
N THR A 110 -10.65 3.61 0.17
CA THR A 110 -11.56 2.46 0.36
C THR A 110 -11.66 2.09 1.84
N PHE A 111 -10.55 1.79 2.50
CA PHE A 111 -10.61 1.28 3.87
C PHE A 111 -10.82 2.35 4.95
N ALA A 112 -10.52 3.62 4.67
CA ALA A 112 -10.71 4.72 5.61
C ALA A 112 -12.11 5.33 5.54
N ALA A 113 -12.92 5.04 4.52
CA ALA A 113 -14.25 5.62 4.33
C ALA A 113 -15.16 5.46 5.57
N PRO A 114 -15.25 4.27 6.20
CA PRO A 114 -16.06 4.11 7.40
C PRO A 114 -15.53 4.96 8.57
N GLY A 115 -14.21 5.00 8.78
CA GLY A 115 -13.60 5.85 9.80
C GLY A 115 -13.85 7.34 9.56
N ALA A 116 -13.91 7.79 8.30
CA ALA A 116 -14.29 9.15 7.96
C ALA A 116 -15.78 9.43 8.26
N ALA A 117 -16.69 8.49 8.00
CA ALA A 117 -18.10 8.63 8.38
C ALA A 117 -18.26 8.79 9.90
N VAL A 118 -17.53 8.00 10.69
CA VAL A 118 -17.50 8.16 12.15
C VAL A 118 -16.90 9.51 12.55
N GLY A 119 -15.73 9.86 12.02
CA GLY A 119 -15.06 11.12 12.36
C GLY A 119 -15.92 12.36 12.05
N VAL A 120 -16.52 12.43 10.87
CA VAL A 120 -17.37 13.57 10.47
C VAL A 120 -18.64 13.61 11.32
N GLY A 121 -19.32 12.47 11.50
CA GLY A 121 -20.53 12.40 12.31
C GLY A 121 -20.32 12.81 13.76
N THR A 122 -19.22 12.34 14.38
CA THR A 122 -18.88 12.64 15.77
C THR A 122 -18.34 14.05 15.97
N TYR A 123 -17.44 14.54 15.12
CA TYR A 123 -16.70 15.78 15.39
C TYR A 123 -17.21 17.02 14.65
N VAL A 124 -18.00 16.86 13.58
CA VAL A 124 -18.52 18.00 12.79
C VAL A 124 -19.98 18.29 13.09
N PHE A 125 -20.77 17.24 13.30
CA PHE A 125 -22.22 17.36 13.43
C PHE A 125 -22.76 17.03 14.83
N ASP A 126 -21.90 16.63 15.78
CA ASP A 126 -22.24 16.23 17.17
C ASP A 126 -23.42 15.24 17.27
N GLY A 127 -23.66 14.45 16.21
CA GLY A 127 -24.89 13.69 16.01
C GLY A 127 -24.70 12.18 15.90
N GLY A 128 -23.47 11.67 16.07
CA GLY A 128 -23.16 10.26 15.83
C GLY A 128 -23.05 9.92 14.34
N VAL A 129 -23.06 8.63 14.01
CA VAL A 129 -22.93 8.17 12.62
C VAL A 129 -24.30 8.20 11.96
N SER A 130 -24.45 8.98 10.89
CA SER A 130 -25.73 9.02 10.15
C SER A 130 -25.79 7.94 9.06
N ALA A 131 -27.00 7.47 8.77
CA ALA A 131 -27.28 6.53 7.68
C ALA A 131 -26.72 7.03 6.32
N ASN A 132 -26.87 8.33 6.04
CA ASN A 132 -26.37 8.95 4.81
C ASN A 132 -24.83 8.93 4.75
N ALA A 133 -24.14 9.13 5.88
CA ALA A 133 -22.68 9.07 5.93
C ALA A 133 -22.18 7.63 5.67
N THR A 134 -22.88 6.64 6.21
CA THR A 134 -22.58 5.22 5.98
C THR A 134 -22.81 4.82 4.53
N GLU A 135 -23.93 5.26 3.92
CA GLU A 135 -24.20 5.01 2.51
C GLU A 135 -23.13 5.66 1.61
N ALA A 136 -22.75 6.92 1.89
CA ALA A 136 -21.67 7.58 1.17
C ALA A 136 -20.32 6.84 1.31
N ALA A 137 -20.01 6.32 2.50
CA ALA A 137 -18.83 5.50 2.72
C ALA A 137 -18.86 4.21 1.88
N LEU A 138 -20.00 3.51 1.82
CA LEU A 138 -20.18 2.31 1.00
C LEU A 138 -20.04 2.61 -0.50
N VAL A 139 -20.60 3.74 -0.97
CA VAL A 139 -20.43 4.18 -2.37
C VAL A 139 -18.97 4.47 -2.68
N LEU A 140 -18.26 5.16 -1.78
CA LEU A 140 -16.84 5.45 -1.94
C LEU A 140 -16.02 4.15 -1.99
N MET A 141 -16.28 3.21 -1.09
CA MET A 141 -15.62 1.89 -1.06
C MET A 141 -15.80 1.13 -2.37
N ASN A 142 -17.04 1.04 -2.86
CA ASN A 142 -17.37 0.30 -4.07
C ASN A 142 -16.85 0.96 -5.35
N THR A 143 -16.58 2.26 -5.32
CA THR A 143 -16.01 2.99 -6.46
C THR A 143 -14.47 2.97 -6.42
N ALA A 144 -13.89 3.26 -5.26
CA ALA A 144 -12.45 3.37 -5.09
C ALA A 144 -11.74 2.02 -5.20
N HIS A 145 -12.34 0.92 -4.71
CA HIS A 145 -11.70 -0.39 -4.72
C HIS A 145 -11.42 -0.91 -6.15
N PRO A 146 -12.40 -0.95 -7.09
CA PRO A 146 -12.11 -1.33 -8.47
C PRO A 146 -11.07 -0.42 -9.13
N MET A 147 -11.15 0.90 -8.90
CA MET A 147 -10.15 1.84 -9.43
C MET A 147 -8.75 1.54 -8.89
N ALA A 148 -8.64 1.24 -7.58
CA ALA A 148 -7.38 0.85 -6.96
C ALA A 148 -6.81 -0.41 -7.61
N ALA A 149 -7.64 -1.40 -7.95
CA ALA A 149 -7.21 -2.63 -8.61
C ALA A 149 -6.65 -2.35 -10.02
N TRP A 150 -7.34 -1.55 -10.84
CA TRP A 150 -6.85 -1.16 -12.18
C TRP A 150 -5.54 -0.39 -12.12
N VAL A 151 -5.44 0.61 -11.25
CA VAL A 151 -4.20 1.39 -11.08
C VAL A 151 -3.09 0.52 -10.50
N GLY A 152 -3.40 -0.37 -9.56
CA GLY A 152 -2.46 -1.32 -8.98
C GLY A 152 -1.90 -2.31 -10.00
N ALA A 153 -2.73 -2.80 -10.91
CA ALA A 153 -2.28 -3.63 -12.03
C ALA A 153 -1.33 -2.85 -12.94
N GLY A 154 -1.68 -1.61 -13.31
CA GLY A 154 -0.81 -0.73 -14.09
C GLY A 154 0.53 -0.47 -13.41
N PHE A 155 0.51 -0.21 -12.10
CA PHE A 155 1.71 -0.07 -11.26
C PHE A 155 2.59 -1.30 -11.33
N LEU A 156 2.04 -2.49 -11.08
CA LEU A 156 2.79 -3.75 -11.04
C LEU A 156 3.34 -4.16 -12.42
N ILE A 157 2.59 -3.88 -13.50
CA ILE A 157 3.09 -4.05 -14.88
C ILE A 157 4.28 -3.14 -15.12
N ALA A 158 4.19 -1.86 -14.72
CA ALA A 158 5.31 -0.93 -14.83
C ALA A 158 6.52 -1.41 -14.01
N VAL A 159 6.32 -1.96 -12.81
CA VAL A 159 7.42 -2.57 -12.01
C VAL A 159 8.04 -3.74 -12.75
N ALA A 160 7.24 -4.67 -13.29
CA ALA A 160 7.74 -5.84 -13.99
C ALA A 160 8.55 -5.44 -15.24
N LEU A 161 8.07 -4.47 -16.02
CA LEU A 161 8.78 -3.93 -17.17
C LEU A 161 10.10 -3.25 -16.76
N ALA A 162 10.06 -2.36 -15.77
CA ALA A 162 11.23 -1.65 -15.27
C ALA A 162 12.29 -2.60 -14.68
N ALA A 163 11.86 -3.60 -13.91
CA ALA A 163 12.75 -4.61 -13.34
C ALA A 163 13.37 -5.51 -14.41
N ARG A 164 12.63 -5.81 -15.48
CA ARG A 164 13.16 -6.58 -16.62
C ARG A 164 14.17 -5.76 -17.42
N THR A 165 13.89 -4.50 -17.74
CA THR A 165 14.81 -3.63 -18.49
C THR A 165 16.10 -3.37 -17.73
N ALA A 166 16.00 -3.20 -16.40
CA ALA A 166 17.16 -3.01 -15.52
C ALA A 166 17.89 -4.31 -15.15
N ALA A 167 17.43 -5.47 -15.64
CA ALA A 167 17.90 -6.80 -15.25
C ALA A 167 18.00 -7.00 -13.71
N ALA A 168 17.09 -6.40 -12.95
CA ALA A 168 17.24 -6.21 -11.51
C ALA A 168 16.96 -7.48 -10.68
N SER A 169 15.89 -8.21 -11.00
CA SER A 169 15.49 -9.43 -10.28
C SER A 169 14.40 -10.19 -11.03
N ARG A 170 14.62 -11.48 -11.31
CA ARG A 170 13.58 -12.36 -11.89
C ARG A 170 12.37 -12.51 -10.97
N ALA A 171 12.61 -12.63 -9.66
CA ALA A 171 11.52 -12.76 -8.69
C ALA A 171 10.62 -11.51 -8.68
N LEU A 172 11.21 -10.31 -8.73
CA LEU A 172 10.44 -9.06 -8.76
C LEU A 172 9.57 -8.98 -10.02
N VAL A 173 10.09 -9.40 -11.18
CA VAL A 173 9.33 -9.44 -12.43
C VAL A 173 8.15 -10.42 -12.33
N VAL A 174 8.42 -11.66 -11.92
CA VAL A 174 7.39 -12.72 -11.89
C VAL A 174 6.31 -12.40 -10.87
N VAL A 175 6.69 -12.07 -9.63
CA VAL A 175 5.73 -11.79 -8.56
C VAL A 175 4.86 -10.57 -8.92
N SER A 176 5.46 -9.50 -9.45
CA SER A 176 4.68 -8.32 -9.86
C SER A 176 3.73 -8.63 -11.02
N ALA A 177 4.17 -9.40 -12.01
CA ALA A 177 3.30 -9.81 -13.12
C ALA A 177 2.13 -10.69 -12.66
N VAL A 178 2.38 -11.64 -11.77
CA VAL A 178 1.34 -12.51 -11.18
C VAL A 178 0.33 -11.68 -10.39
N CYS A 179 0.79 -10.78 -9.53
CA CYS A 179 -0.09 -9.88 -8.79
C CYS A 179 -0.88 -8.95 -9.73
N ALA A 180 -0.27 -8.44 -10.81
CA ALA A 180 -0.97 -7.61 -11.78
C ALA A 180 -2.12 -8.37 -12.47
N LEU A 181 -1.85 -9.59 -12.93
CA LEU A 181 -2.88 -10.45 -13.52
C LEU A 181 -3.97 -10.77 -12.50
N GLY A 182 -3.59 -11.06 -11.26
CA GLY A 182 -4.54 -11.31 -10.18
C GLY A 182 -5.47 -10.11 -9.92
N LEU A 183 -4.95 -8.88 -9.91
CA LEU A 183 -5.75 -7.66 -9.75
C LEU A 183 -6.75 -7.44 -10.89
N LEU A 184 -6.45 -7.92 -12.10
CA LEU A 184 -7.31 -7.77 -13.29
C LEU A 184 -8.40 -8.85 -13.40
N LEU A 185 -8.39 -9.86 -12.54
CA LEU A 185 -9.32 -10.99 -12.60
C LEU A 185 -10.38 -10.88 -11.50
N PRO A 186 -11.65 -10.54 -11.81
CA PRO A 186 -12.75 -10.72 -10.86
C PRO A 186 -13.02 -12.23 -10.68
N PRO A 187 -13.21 -12.76 -9.44
CA PRO A 187 -13.23 -12.10 -8.12
C PRO A 187 -11.86 -12.04 -7.42
N VAL A 188 -10.80 -12.60 -8.03
CA VAL A 188 -9.44 -12.74 -7.47
C VAL A 188 -8.81 -11.39 -7.07
N GLY A 189 -9.17 -10.30 -7.75
CA GLY A 189 -8.63 -8.96 -7.48
C GLY A 189 -8.83 -8.49 -6.04
N TRP A 190 -9.92 -8.88 -5.38
CA TRP A 190 -10.13 -8.60 -3.96
C TRP A 190 -9.07 -9.27 -3.09
N ALA A 191 -8.86 -10.58 -3.27
CA ALA A 191 -7.85 -11.32 -2.51
C ALA A 191 -6.44 -10.76 -2.74
N VAL A 192 -6.10 -10.44 -3.99
CA VAL A 192 -4.78 -9.91 -4.34
C VAL A 192 -4.55 -8.53 -3.73
N THR A 193 -5.60 -7.73 -3.59
CA THR A 193 -5.52 -6.42 -2.94
C THR A 193 -5.07 -6.53 -1.48
N TYR A 194 -5.54 -7.54 -0.74
CA TYR A 194 -5.04 -7.83 0.61
C TYR A 194 -3.59 -8.32 0.61
N LEU A 195 -3.15 -9.02 -0.45
CA LEU A 195 -1.77 -9.49 -0.60
C LEU A 195 -0.78 -8.36 -0.95
N MET A 196 -1.26 -7.18 -1.36
CA MET A 196 -0.37 -6.05 -1.70
C MET A 196 0.50 -5.61 -0.52
N ALA A 197 -0.01 -5.70 0.71
CA ALA A 197 0.79 -5.41 1.90
C ALA A 197 2.02 -6.34 2.02
N PHE A 198 1.86 -7.63 1.68
CA PHE A 198 2.99 -8.57 1.61
C PHE A 198 3.94 -8.24 0.46
N TRP A 199 3.41 -7.79 -0.68
CA TRP A 199 4.23 -7.34 -1.80
C TRP A 199 5.13 -6.16 -1.40
N PHE A 200 4.57 -5.13 -0.74
CA PHE A 200 5.36 -3.97 -0.26
C PHE A 200 6.40 -4.38 0.78
N ALA A 201 6.07 -5.29 1.71
CA ALA A 201 7.05 -5.85 2.65
C ALA A 201 8.19 -6.58 1.94
N GLY A 202 7.84 -7.45 0.98
CA GLY A 202 8.81 -8.19 0.17
C GLY A 202 9.75 -7.27 -0.61
N VAL A 203 9.21 -6.20 -1.21
CA VAL A 203 10.01 -5.18 -1.92
C VAL A 203 10.89 -4.38 -0.96
N GLY A 204 10.37 -3.99 0.20
CA GLY A 204 11.16 -3.29 1.23
C GLY A 204 12.37 -4.10 1.69
N VAL A 205 12.18 -5.39 1.92
CA VAL A 205 13.26 -6.35 2.27
C VAL A 205 14.20 -6.56 1.09
N TRP A 206 13.69 -6.68 -0.13
CA TRP A 206 14.51 -6.79 -1.34
C TRP A 206 15.39 -5.57 -1.53
N LEU A 207 14.85 -4.36 -1.32
CA LEU A 207 15.60 -3.10 -1.36
C LEU A 207 16.70 -3.06 -0.31
N TRP A 208 16.45 -3.52 0.90
CA TRP A 208 17.48 -3.57 1.95
C TRP A 208 18.63 -4.53 1.59
N ARG A 209 18.30 -5.70 1.02
CA ARG A 209 19.30 -6.68 0.56
C ARG A 209 20.10 -6.26 -0.68
N ARG A 210 19.64 -5.23 -1.41
CA ARG A 210 20.17 -4.80 -2.72
C ARG A 210 20.57 -3.33 -2.78
N GLY A 211 20.35 -2.57 -1.71
CA GLY A 211 20.94 -1.25 -1.46
C GLY A 211 22.41 -1.38 -1.15
#